data_AF-A0A8G1RIE7-F1
#
_entry.id   AF-A0A8G1RIE7-F1
#
_cell.length_a   1.000
_cell.length_b   1.000
_cell.length_c   1.000
_cell.angle_alpha   90.00
_cell.angle_beta   90.00
_cell.angle_gamma   90.00
#
_symmetry.space_group_name_H-M   'P 1'
#
loop_
_entity.id
_entity.type
_entity.pdbx_description
1 polymer ?
#
loop_
_entity_poly.entity_id
_entity_poly.type
_entity_poly.pdbx_seq_one_letter_code
_entity_poly.pdbx_strand_id
1 'polypeptide(L)'
;MYIFDGTECTIRSYEELFDHEVLAPFNVGDDPQLVFNILPIINRDASECHAGYILGYSHVNKMLYARYFEWIPHIEDLDFVWQDGCNMYEVTIYELLGLLHDCFVQKSFFPGEGILSAGYQHGHHRPSRRFDDPGMELVMIILFCQWIRDAADPLFGPAYLRIGNLKEQAAYYEQQCRLMLQRASARAWFYIRDGWVPDDLARNLELNAWTNDLYTYCDSMYAENGIDWPAPSLRKSSELREQYVETHRAENSANVRFNKLFNAAAGDNNPKPENEAL
;
A
#
# COMPACT_ATOMS: atom_id res chain seq x y z
N MET A 1 -10.44 14.63 11.93
CA MET A 1 -10.48 14.35 10.48
C MET A 1 -10.40 15.70 9.77
N TYR A 2 -10.00 15.72 8.51
CA TYR A 2 -9.88 16.98 7.75
C TYR A 2 -10.95 17.02 6.66
N ILE A 3 -11.55 18.20 6.47
CA ILE A 3 -12.39 18.49 5.30
C ILE A 3 -11.61 19.44 4.42
N PHE A 4 -11.39 19.04 3.17
CA PHE A 4 -10.86 19.91 2.13
C PHE A 4 -11.98 20.25 1.15
N ASP A 5 -12.37 21.52 1.07
CA ASP A 5 -13.49 21.98 0.22
C ASP A 5 -13.06 22.38 -1.21
N GLY A 6 -11.78 22.19 -1.54
CA GLY A 6 -11.18 22.66 -2.78
C GLY A 6 -10.40 23.98 -2.63
N THR A 7 -10.60 24.70 -1.53
CA THR A 7 -9.97 25.99 -1.25
C THR A 7 -9.27 26.06 0.10
N GLU A 8 -9.81 25.43 1.13
CA GLU A 8 -9.25 25.39 2.47
C GLU A 8 -9.32 23.97 3.04
N CYS A 9 -8.30 23.59 3.81
CA CYS A 9 -8.30 22.35 4.58
C CYS A 9 -8.58 22.67 6.05
N THR A 10 -9.72 22.22 6.57
CA THR A 10 -10.15 22.50 7.94
C THR A 10 -10.18 21.24 8.78
N ILE A 11 -9.64 21.34 10.00
CA ILE A 11 -9.81 20.28 11.00
C ILE A 11 -11.24 20.33 11.56
N ARG A 12 -11.86 19.16 11.63
CA ARG A 12 -13.18 18.99 12.24
C ARG A 12 -13.16 17.86 13.25
N SER A 13 -13.91 18.07 14.33
CA SER A 13 -14.17 17.02 15.29
C SER A 13 -15.00 15.92 14.65
N TYR A 14 -14.92 14.71 15.21
CA TYR A 14 -15.74 13.59 14.73
C TYR A 14 -17.22 13.97 14.78
N GLU A 15 -17.69 14.63 15.83
CA GLU A 15 -19.09 15.04 15.98
C GLU A 15 -19.52 16.09 14.94
N GLU A 16 -18.66 17.06 14.63
CA GLU A 16 -18.92 18.14 13.66
C GLU A 16 -19.04 17.64 12.23
N LEU A 17 -18.25 16.62 11.84
CA LEU A 17 -18.29 16.04 10.50
C LEU A 17 -19.64 15.47 10.11
N PHE A 18 -20.49 15.22 11.11
CA PHE A 18 -21.73 14.48 10.96
C PHE A 18 -22.96 15.28 11.39
N ASP A 19 -22.79 16.59 11.62
CA ASP A 19 -23.90 17.52 11.54
C ASP A 19 -24.31 17.64 10.05
N HIS A 20 -25.59 17.39 9.76
CA HIS A 20 -26.12 17.42 8.39
C HIS A 20 -25.93 18.77 7.70
N GLU A 21 -25.74 19.84 8.46
CA GLU A 21 -25.42 21.15 7.89
C GLU A 21 -23.96 21.25 7.46
N VAL A 22 -23.01 20.58 8.13
CA VAL A 22 -21.57 20.77 7.87
C VAL A 22 -21.14 20.26 6.51
N LEU A 23 -21.67 19.13 6.04
CA LEU A 23 -21.37 18.60 4.70
C LEU A 23 -22.30 19.16 3.61
N ALA A 24 -23.18 20.09 3.95
CA ALA A 24 -24.06 20.68 2.96
C ALA A 24 -23.24 21.54 1.96
N PRO A 25 -23.59 21.56 0.67
CA PRO A 25 -22.82 22.26 -0.36
C PRO A 25 -22.59 23.75 -0.06
N PHE A 26 -23.49 24.38 0.69
CA PHE A 26 -23.36 25.79 1.08
C PHE A 26 -22.28 26.05 2.16
N ASN A 27 -21.85 25.02 2.91
CA ASN A 27 -20.89 25.13 4.01
C ASN A 27 -19.49 24.61 3.67
N VAL A 28 -19.37 23.68 2.72
CA VAL A 28 -18.11 23.00 2.38
C VAL A 28 -17.84 22.94 0.87
N GLY A 29 -18.46 23.84 0.11
CA GLY A 29 -18.24 23.99 -1.32
C GLY A 29 -18.84 22.86 -2.18
N ASP A 30 -18.45 22.87 -3.45
CA ASP A 30 -19.05 22.04 -4.49
C ASP A 30 -18.53 20.59 -4.53
N ASP A 31 -17.34 20.31 -3.96
CA ASP A 31 -16.76 18.95 -3.90
C ASP A 31 -15.92 18.68 -2.63
N PRO A 32 -16.57 18.58 -1.45
CA PRO A 32 -15.88 18.33 -0.21
C PRO A 32 -15.20 16.95 -0.15
N GLN A 33 -13.92 16.99 0.19
CA GLN A 33 -13.04 15.83 0.38
C GLN A 33 -12.81 15.57 1.87
N LEU A 34 -13.16 14.38 2.32
CA LEU A 34 -12.93 13.93 3.69
C LEU A 34 -11.57 13.21 3.75
N VAL A 35 -10.55 13.89 4.27
CA VAL A 35 -9.19 13.35 4.39
C VAL A 35 -8.99 12.71 5.76
N PHE A 36 -8.52 11.46 5.78
CA PHE A 36 -8.40 10.69 7.02
C PHE A 36 -7.05 10.01 7.24
N ASN A 37 -6.16 9.92 6.24
CA ASN A 37 -4.82 9.38 6.45
C ASN A 37 -3.77 9.92 5.48
N ILE A 38 -2.51 9.90 5.92
CA ILE A 38 -1.32 10.15 5.10
C ILE A 38 -0.41 8.94 5.22
N LEU A 39 -0.12 8.30 4.10
CA LEU A 39 0.76 7.14 4.02
C LEU A 39 2.09 7.51 3.35
N PRO A 40 3.20 7.58 4.10
CA PRO A 40 4.50 7.82 3.52
C PRO A 40 4.96 6.64 2.67
N ILE A 41 5.54 6.93 1.51
CA ILE A 41 6.25 5.95 0.68
C ILE A 41 7.74 6.15 0.90
N ILE A 42 8.36 5.14 1.47
CA ILE A 42 9.78 5.14 1.82
C ILE A 42 10.57 4.64 0.61
N ASN A 43 11.70 5.29 0.30
CA ASN A 43 12.61 4.79 -0.73
C ASN A 43 13.09 3.36 -0.43
N ARG A 44 13.48 2.62 -1.47
CA ARG A 44 14.05 1.27 -1.32
C ARG A 44 15.23 1.24 -0.37
N ASP A 45 16.08 2.28 -0.40
CA ASP A 45 17.23 2.43 0.48
C ASP A 45 16.88 2.88 1.91
N ALA A 46 15.59 3.10 2.18
CA ALA A 46 15.01 3.54 3.44
C ALA A 46 15.62 4.81 4.04
N SER A 47 16.27 5.62 3.20
CA SER A 47 16.95 6.85 3.61
C SER A 47 15.98 8.00 3.84
N GLU A 48 15.01 8.16 2.94
CA GLU A 48 14.08 9.28 2.90
C GLU A 48 12.69 8.84 2.40
N CYS A 49 11.66 9.54 2.86
CA CYS A 49 10.34 9.48 2.24
C CYS A 49 10.37 10.33 0.97
N HIS A 50 10.16 9.71 -0.18
CA HIS A 50 10.21 10.40 -1.46
C HIS A 50 8.83 10.71 -2.03
N ALA A 51 7.76 10.20 -1.42
CA ALA A 51 6.40 10.32 -1.90
C ALA A 51 5.42 9.97 -0.78
N GLY A 52 4.14 10.23 -1.02
CA GLY A 52 3.09 9.85 -0.08
C GLY A 52 1.75 9.68 -0.75
N TYR A 53 0.86 8.96 -0.06
CA TYR A 53 -0.55 8.93 -0.36
C TYR A 53 -1.34 9.73 0.66
N ILE A 54 -2.32 10.48 0.17
CA ILE A 54 -3.42 10.96 0.99
C ILE A 54 -4.62 10.05 0.73
N LEU A 55 -5.14 9.47 1.80
CA LEU A 55 -6.37 8.71 1.75
C LEU A 55 -7.55 9.60 2.14
N GLY A 56 -8.60 9.52 1.35
CA GLY A 56 -9.81 10.27 1.63
C GLY A 56 -11.04 9.69 0.96
N TYR A 57 -12.13 10.43 1.14
CA TYR A 57 -13.45 10.12 0.58
C TYR A 57 -14.05 11.38 -0.05
N SER A 58 -14.37 11.31 -1.35
CA SER A 58 -15.12 12.36 -2.03
C SER A 58 -16.59 12.20 -1.66
N HIS A 59 -17.15 13.19 -0.98
CA HIS A 59 -18.55 13.14 -0.59
C HIS A 59 -19.48 13.26 -1.79
N VAL A 60 -19.09 13.96 -2.86
CA VAL A 60 -19.92 14.13 -4.06
C VAL A 60 -19.90 12.88 -4.90
N ASN A 61 -18.71 12.38 -5.23
CA ASN A 61 -18.55 11.21 -6.08
C ASN A 61 -18.84 9.89 -5.35
N LYS A 62 -18.94 9.93 -4.01
CA LYS A 62 -19.12 8.74 -3.14
C LYS A 62 -18.00 7.71 -3.30
N MET A 63 -16.79 8.19 -3.58
CA MET A 63 -15.60 7.39 -3.86
C MET A 63 -14.60 7.51 -2.71
N LEU A 64 -14.05 6.38 -2.28
CA LEU A 64 -12.78 6.34 -1.57
C LEU A 64 -11.65 6.57 -2.57
N TYR A 65 -10.62 7.29 -2.17
CA TYR A 65 -9.46 7.54 -3.03
C TYR A 65 -8.15 7.42 -2.26
N ALA A 66 -7.11 7.08 -3.01
CA ALA A 66 -5.70 7.23 -2.62
C ALA A 66 -5.03 8.17 -3.62
N ARG A 67 -4.76 9.39 -3.17
CA ARG A 67 -4.13 10.45 -3.98
C ARG A 67 -2.63 10.43 -3.75
N TYR A 68 -1.89 10.11 -4.81
CA TYR A 68 -0.43 10.08 -4.82
C TYR A 68 0.14 11.49 -4.92
N PHE A 69 1.24 11.75 -4.19
CA PHE A 69 2.07 12.94 -4.30
C PHE A 69 3.55 12.54 -4.42
N GLU A 70 4.31 13.26 -5.25
CA GLU A 70 5.78 13.08 -5.42
C GLU A 70 6.59 13.59 -4.21
N TRP A 71 5.91 14.01 -3.16
CA TRP A 71 6.45 14.42 -1.87
C TRP A 71 5.33 14.29 -0.83
N ILE A 72 5.63 14.36 0.46
CA ILE A 72 4.58 14.26 1.50
C ILE A 72 4.12 15.67 1.87
N PRO A 73 2.92 16.10 1.48
CA PRO A 73 2.39 17.39 1.90
C PRO A 73 2.06 17.41 3.38
N HIS A 74 2.31 18.57 4.01
CA HIS A 74 1.67 18.88 5.28
C HIS A 74 0.17 19.06 5.04
N ILE A 75 -0.65 18.51 5.93
CA ILE A 75 -2.10 18.52 5.74
C ILE A 75 -2.70 19.93 5.75
N GLU A 76 -2.00 20.88 6.38
CA GLU A 76 -2.36 22.29 6.46
C GLU A 76 -2.12 23.01 5.12
N ASP A 77 -1.20 22.51 4.28
CA ASP A 77 -0.83 23.12 3.00
C ASP A 77 -1.61 22.49 1.82
N LEU A 78 -2.62 21.67 2.10
CA LEU A 78 -3.31 20.89 1.07
C LEU A 78 -3.97 21.76 0.02
N ASP A 79 -4.46 22.93 0.39
CA ASP A 79 -5.03 23.94 -0.51
C ASP A 79 -4.07 24.37 -1.62
N PHE A 80 -2.80 24.58 -1.29
CA PHE A 80 -1.80 25.02 -2.27
C PHE A 80 -1.33 23.90 -3.20
N VAL A 81 -1.36 22.67 -2.71
CA VAL A 81 -0.64 21.55 -3.34
C VAL A 81 -1.55 20.45 -3.85
N TRP A 82 -2.86 20.56 -3.63
CA TRP A 82 -3.84 19.55 -4.03
C TRP A 82 -3.68 19.13 -5.50
N GLN A 83 -3.42 20.10 -6.38
CA GLN A 83 -3.28 19.90 -7.82
C GLN A 83 -1.98 19.20 -8.24
N ASP A 84 -0.98 19.14 -7.36
CA ASP A 84 0.27 18.42 -7.61
C ASP A 84 0.09 16.90 -7.51
N GLY A 85 -0.95 16.47 -6.81
CA GLY A 85 -1.28 15.06 -6.65
C GLY A 85 -2.14 14.48 -7.77
N CYS A 86 -2.21 13.15 -7.84
CA CYS A 86 -3.15 12.45 -8.73
C CYS A 86 -3.81 11.26 -8.00
N ASN A 87 -5.10 11.03 -8.24
CA ASN A 87 -5.77 9.87 -7.68
C ASN A 87 -5.25 8.61 -8.38
N MET A 88 -4.51 7.80 -7.63
CA MET A 88 -3.94 6.54 -8.12
C MET A 88 -4.96 5.41 -8.05
N TYR A 89 -5.73 5.41 -6.95
CA TYR A 89 -6.81 4.47 -6.70
C TYR A 89 -8.07 5.23 -6.33
N GLU A 90 -9.20 4.76 -6.84
CA GLU A 90 -10.53 5.32 -6.61
C GLU A 90 -11.49 4.14 -6.65
N VAL A 91 -12.37 4.03 -5.66
CA VAL A 91 -13.31 2.92 -5.56
C VAL A 91 -14.52 3.32 -4.75
N THR A 92 -15.72 2.92 -5.17
CA THR A 92 -16.90 3.05 -4.30
C THR A 92 -16.80 2.05 -3.14
N ILE A 93 -17.50 2.33 -2.04
CA ILE A 93 -17.57 1.39 -0.91
C ILE A 93 -18.08 0.00 -1.37
N TYR A 94 -19.08 -0.04 -2.26
CA TYR A 94 -19.65 -1.30 -2.74
C TYR A 94 -18.71 -2.04 -3.68
N GLU A 95 -18.01 -1.36 -4.58
CA GLU A 95 -17.01 -1.98 -5.44
C GLU A 95 -15.87 -2.56 -4.60
N LEU A 96 -15.39 -1.84 -3.58
CA LEU A 96 -14.35 -2.34 -2.69
C LEU A 96 -14.79 -3.63 -2.00
N LEU A 97 -16.01 -3.66 -1.44
CA LEU A 97 -16.55 -4.87 -0.82
C LEU A 97 -16.74 -6.01 -1.83
N GLY A 98 -17.10 -5.70 -3.07
CA GLY A 98 -17.15 -6.66 -4.18
C GLY A 98 -15.78 -7.28 -4.47
N LEU A 99 -14.74 -6.45 -4.64
CA LEU A 99 -13.37 -6.90 -4.87
C LEU A 99 -12.87 -7.80 -3.72
N LEU A 100 -13.17 -7.43 -2.48
CA LEU A 100 -12.78 -8.21 -1.30
C LEU A 100 -13.57 -9.52 -1.21
N HIS A 101 -14.84 -9.51 -1.59
CA HIS A 101 -15.64 -10.72 -1.69
C HIS A 101 -15.10 -11.68 -2.73
N ASP A 102 -14.79 -11.18 -3.92
CA ASP A 102 -14.22 -11.97 -5.00
C ASP A 102 -12.85 -12.55 -4.60
N CYS A 103 -12.02 -11.74 -3.94
CA CYS A 103 -10.72 -12.15 -3.43
C CYS A 103 -10.82 -13.24 -2.34
N PHE A 104 -11.57 -13.00 -1.26
CA PHE A 104 -11.53 -13.85 -0.07
C PHE A 104 -12.59 -14.95 -0.05
N VAL A 105 -13.73 -14.76 -0.71
CA VAL A 105 -14.85 -15.72 -0.70
C VAL A 105 -14.86 -16.54 -1.98
N GLN A 106 -14.82 -15.88 -3.14
CA GLN A 106 -14.84 -16.59 -4.43
C GLN A 106 -13.47 -17.13 -4.84
N LYS A 107 -12.38 -16.62 -4.23
CA LYS A 107 -11.00 -17.00 -4.52
C LYS A 107 -10.65 -16.83 -6.00
N SER A 108 -11.24 -15.81 -6.63
CA SER A 108 -11.06 -15.51 -8.06
C SER A 108 -9.85 -14.60 -8.33
N PHE A 109 -9.13 -14.21 -7.28
CA PHE A 109 -7.98 -13.32 -7.37
C PHE A 109 -6.73 -14.04 -7.84
N PHE A 110 -6.04 -13.47 -8.83
CA PHE A 110 -4.75 -14.00 -9.23
C PHE A 110 -3.69 -13.61 -8.19
N PRO A 111 -2.95 -14.59 -7.66
CA PRO A 111 -1.75 -14.37 -6.87
C PRO A 111 -0.95 -13.13 -7.30
N GLY A 112 -0.73 -12.19 -6.36
CA GLY A 112 0.11 -10.99 -6.44
C GLY A 112 -0.04 -10.10 -7.68
N GLU A 113 -1.25 -10.05 -8.22
CA GLU A 113 -1.82 -8.77 -8.62
C GLU A 113 -2.15 -7.95 -7.36
N GLY A 114 -2.39 -6.65 -7.49
CA GLY A 114 -2.94 -5.82 -6.40
C GLY A 114 -4.47 -5.89 -6.38
N ILE A 115 -5.10 -5.92 -5.20
CA ILE A 115 -6.57 -6.02 -5.09
C ILE A 115 -7.26 -4.77 -5.68
N LEU A 116 -6.74 -3.58 -5.38
CA LEU A 116 -7.26 -2.34 -5.95
C LEU A 116 -6.92 -2.27 -7.44
N SER A 117 -5.71 -2.68 -7.82
CA SER A 117 -5.27 -2.77 -9.21
C SER A 117 -6.14 -3.69 -10.08
N ALA A 118 -6.60 -4.82 -9.55
CA ALA A 118 -7.48 -5.75 -10.26
C ALA A 118 -8.85 -5.12 -10.60
N GLY A 119 -9.36 -4.24 -9.74
CA GLY A 119 -10.59 -3.49 -10.00
C GLY A 119 -10.49 -2.56 -11.21
N TYR A 120 -9.30 -2.02 -11.49
CA TYR A 120 -9.05 -1.16 -12.66
C TYR A 120 -9.04 -1.93 -14.00
N GLN A 121 -8.76 -3.23 -13.98
CA GLN A 121 -8.82 -4.05 -15.20
C GLN A 121 -10.26 -4.22 -15.73
N HIS A 122 -11.28 -3.93 -14.92
CA HIS A 122 -12.68 -4.24 -15.19
C HIS A 122 -13.58 -3.03 -15.49
N GLY A 123 -13.06 -1.79 -15.52
CA GLY A 123 -13.92 -0.65 -15.91
C GLY A 123 -13.44 0.77 -15.59
N HIS A 124 -12.31 0.96 -14.91
CA HIS A 124 -11.82 2.29 -14.52
C HIS A 124 -10.62 2.73 -15.36
N HIS A 125 -10.41 4.06 -15.49
CA HIS A 125 -9.27 4.60 -16.22
C HIS A 125 -7.97 4.16 -15.56
N ARG A 126 -7.17 3.37 -16.28
CA ARG A 126 -5.87 2.89 -15.79
C ARG A 126 -5.01 4.08 -15.36
N PRO A 127 -4.43 4.08 -14.15
CA PRO A 127 -3.55 5.16 -13.73
C PRO A 127 -2.36 5.29 -14.69
N SER A 128 -1.88 6.52 -14.86
CA SER A 128 -0.72 6.84 -15.71
C SER A 128 0.59 6.26 -15.17
N ARG A 129 0.62 5.91 -13.88
CA ARG A 129 1.78 5.38 -13.16
C ARG A 129 1.67 3.85 -13.02
N ARG A 130 2.81 3.18 -12.84
CA ARG A 130 2.83 1.75 -12.48
C ARG A 130 2.15 1.58 -11.12
N PHE A 131 1.31 0.55 -11.01
CA PHE A 131 0.68 0.16 -9.75
C PHE A 131 1.72 -0.12 -8.67
N ASP A 132 1.34 0.14 -7.42
CA ASP A 132 2.18 -0.12 -6.25
C ASP A 132 2.35 -1.62 -5.98
N ASP A 133 3.20 -1.93 -5.00
CA ASP A 133 3.27 -3.28 -4.47
C ASP A 133 1.94 -3.68 -3.81
N PRO A 134 1.55 -4.98 -3.88
CA PRO A 134 0.30 -5.43 -3.30
C PRO A 134 0.23 -5.27 -1.76
N GLY A 135 1.37 -5.13 -1.08
CA GLY A 135 1.42 -4.86 0.36
C GLY A 135 0.94 -3.46 0.69
N MET A 136 1.36 -2.45 -0.09
CA MET A 136 0.87 -1.08 0.05
C MET A 136 -0.63 -0.97 -0.24
N GLU A 137 -1.13 -1.66 -1.27
CA GLU A 137 -2.58 -1.72 -1.53
C GLU A 137 -3.34 -2.35 -0.36
N LEU A 138 -2.79 -3.38 0.30
CA LEU A 138 -3.41 -3.92 1.52
C LEU A 138 -3.48 -2.92 2.66
N VAL A 139 -2.43 -2.12 2.86
CA VAL A 139 -2.45 -1.06 3.88
C VAL A 139 -3.57 -0.07 3.57
N MET A 140 -3.70 0.35 2.32
CA MET A 140 -4.81 1.23 1.88
C MET A 140 -6.17 0.60 2.14
N ILE A 141 -6.37 -0.67 1.74
CA ILE A 141 -7.62 -1.41 1.93
C ILE A 141 -7.98 -1.54 3.40
N ILE A 142 -7.01 -1.89 4.27
CA ILE A 142 -7.22 -1.99 5.71
C ILE A 142 -7.75 -0.66 6.25
N LEU A 143 -7.14 0.45 5.82
CA LEU A 143 -7.54 1.79 6.26
C LEU A 143 -8.89 2.23 5.67
N PHE A 144 -9.20 1.85 4.43
CA PHE A 144 -10.52 2.04 3.84
C PHE A 144 -11.59 1.28 4.60
N CYS A 145 -11.39 0.00 4.91
CA CYS A 145 -12.33 -0.81 5.68
C CYS A 145 -12.52 -0.23 7.10
N GLN A 146 -11.44 0.18 7.75
CA GLN A 146 -11.51 0.85 9.05
C GLN A 146 -12.32 2.14 8.96
N TRP A 147 -12.03 3.00 7.98
CA TRP A 147 -12.78 4.24 7.77
C TRP A 147 -14.26 3.98 7.46
N ILE A 148 -14.60 2.97 6.64
CA ILE A 148 -15.98 2.59 6.37
C ILE A 148 -16.68 2.22 7.67
N ARG A 149 -16.06 1.42 8.53
CA ARG A 149 -16.66 1.03 9.82
C ARG A 149 -16.93 2.22 10.71
N ASP A 150 -15.96 3.13 10.79
CA ASP A 150 -16.02 4.29 11.66
C ASP A 150 -17.03 5.31 11.12
N ALA A 151 -17.10 5.52 9.80
CA ALA A 151 -17.95 6.53 9.16
C ALA A 151 -19.33 6.00 8.68
N ALA A 152 -19.62 4.70 8.77
CA ALA A 152 -20.86 4.13 8.24
C ALA A 152 -22.13 4.66 8.91
N ASP A 153 -22.15 4.75 10.23
CA ASP A 153 -23.33 5.23 10.96
C ASP A 153 -23.73 6.66 10.53
N PRO A 154 -22.79 7.62 10.45
CA PRO A 154 -23.16 8.97 10.04
C PRO A 154 -23.33 9.16 8.52
N LEU A 155 -22.63 8.40 7.65
CA LEU A 155 -22.76 8.55 6.20
C LEU A 155 -24.09 8.06 5.65
N PHE A 156 -24.66 7.02 6.26
CA PHE A 156 -25.86 6.34 5.75
C PHE A 156 -27.11 6.58 6.63
N GLY A 157 -26.92 7.10 7.86
CA GLY A 157 -27.98 7.46 8.79
C GLY A 157 -28.77 6.25 9.35
N PRO A 158 -29.56 6.44 10.43
CA PRO A 158 -30.26 5.35 11.12
C PRO A 158 -31.32 4.61 10.26
N ALA A 159 -31.70 5.15 9.10
CA ALA A 159 -32.72 4.58 8.22
C ALA A 159 -32.21 3.44 7.32
N TYR A 160 -30.89 3.25 7.21
CA TYR A 160 -30.34 2.26 6.29
C TYR A 160 -30.11 0.92 7.02
N LEU A 161 -31.14 0.07 7.05
CA LEU A 161 -31.12 -1.29 7.63
C LEU A 161 -29.95 -2.17 7.17
N ARG A 162 -29.26 -1.80 6.09
CA ARG A 162 -28.10 -2.51 5.54
C ARG A 162 -26.75 -2.05 6.13
N ILE A 163 -26.71 -1.01 6.99
CA ILE A 163 -25.47 -0.52 7.63
C ILE A 163 -24.82 -1.58 8.51
N GLY A 164 -25.61 -2.33 9.29
CA GLY A 164 -25.07 -3.40 10.14
C GLY A 164 -24.28 -4.42 9.33
N ASN A 165 -24.85 -4.87 8.21
CA ASN A 165 -24.20 -5.80 7.27
C ASN A 165 -22.95 -5.16 6.63
N LEU A 166 -22.98 -3.87 6.29
CA LEU A 166 -21.83 -3.15 5.75
C LEU A 166 -20.65 -3.13 6.74
N LYS A 167 -20.91 -2.77 8.00
CA LYS A 167 -19.89 -2.69 9.05
C LYS A 167 -19.31 -4.06 9.38
N GLU A 168 -20.15 -5.09 9.42
CA GLU A 168 -19.72 -6.48 9.63
C GLU A 168 -18.85 -6.98 8.47
N GLN A 169 -19.25 -6.74 7.22
CA GLN A 169 -18.45 -7.08 6.04
C GLN A 169 -17.09 -6.36 6.05
N ALA A 170 -17.09 -5.05 6.29
CA ALA A 170 -15.86 -4.27 6.37
C ALA A 170 -14.94 -4.78 7.48
N ALA A 171 -15.47 -5.10 8.66
CA ALA A 171 -14.70 -5.67 9.77
C ALA A 171 -14.12 -7.06 9.44
N TYR A 172 -14.90 -7.91 8.78
CA TYR A 172 -14.44 -9.21 8.34
C TYR A 172 -13.27 -9.08 7.36
N TYR A 173 -13.44 -8.27 6.29
CA TYR A 173 -12.40 -8.12 5.27
C TYR A 173 -11.17 -7.35 5.77
N GLU A 174 -11.35 -6.36 6.64
CA GLU A 174 -10.23 -5.72 7.35
C GLU A 174 -9.38 -6.76 8.07
N GLN A 175 -10.01 -7.67 8.82
CA GLN A 175 -9.30 -8.72 9.55
C GLN A 175 -8.59 -9.68 8.59
N GLN A 176 -9.21 -10.07 7.47
CA GLN A 176 -8.54 -10.91 6.46
C GLN A 176 -7.31 -10.23 5.88
N CYS A 177 -7.41 -8.94 5.53
CA CYS A 177 -6.30 -8.17 5.00
C CYS A 177 -5.17 -8.00 6.04
N ARG A 178 -5.51 -7.74 7.31
CA ARG A 178 -4.53 -7.67 8.41
C ARG A 178 -3.80 -9.00 8.59
N LEU A 179 -4.52 -10.13 8.57
CA LEU A 179 -3.91 -11.46 8.67
C LEU A 179 -2.98 -11.74 7.48
N MET A 180 -3.40 -11.42 6.26
CA MET A 180 -2.57 -11.56 5.07
C MET A 180 -1.28 -10.73 5.18
N LEU A 181 -1.39 -9.46 5.58
CA LEU A 181 -0.26 -8.57 5.77
C LEU A 181 0.68 -9.03 6.89
N GLN A 182 0.12 -9.50 8.01
CA GLN A 182 0.89 -10.04 9.14
C GLN A 182 1.70 -11.27 8.74
N ARG A 183 1.09 -12.23 8.04
CA ARG A 183 1.77 -13.44 7.55
C ARG A 183 2.87 -13.10 6.55
N ALA A 184 2.58 -12.24 5.58
CA ALA A 184 3.56 -11.77 4.61
C ALA A 184 4.76 -11.09 5.31
N SER A 185 4.48 -10.23 6.29
CA SER A 185 5.50 -9.53 7.09
C SER A 185 6.33 -10.49 7.95
N ALA A 186 5.69 -11.47 8.59
CA ALA A 186 6.36 -12.44 9.45
C ALA A 186 7.26 -13.39 8.64
N ARG A 187 6.80 -13.85 7.48
CA ARG A 187 7.62 -14.65 6.57
C ARG A 187 8.81 -13.85 6.03
N ALA A 188 8.59 -12.61 5.60
CA ALA A 188 9.68 -11.71 5.22
C ALA A 188 10.72 -11.56 6.35
N TRP A 189 10.25 -11.45 7.60
CA TRP A 189 11.10 -11.40 8.77
C TRP A 189 11.93 -12.67 8.99
N PHE A 190 11.33 -13.87 8.84
CA PHE A 190 12.06 -15.13 8.97
C PHE A 190 13.25 -15.21 8.01
N TYR A 191 13.07 -14.82 6.75
CA TYR A 191 14.15 -14.84 5.75
C TYR A 191 15.26 -13.84 6.05
N ILE A 192 14.91 -12.63 6.51
CA ILE A 192 15.90 -11.60 6.87
C ILE A 192 16.69 -12.01 8.12
N ARG A 193 16.01 -12.53 9.16
CA ARG A 193 16.63 -12.90 10.43
C ARG A 193 17.69 -13.99 10.27
N ASP A 194 17.43 -14.97 9.43
CA ASP A 194 18.31 -16.14 9.28
C ASP A 194 19.51 -15.86 8.34
N GLY A 195 19.68 -14.60 7.88
CA GLY A 195 20.82 -14.15 7.08
C GLY A 195 20.93 -14.82 5.71
N TRP A 196 19.91 -15.59 5.32
CA TRP A 196 19.91 -16.40 4.12
C TRP A 196 18.92 -15.83 3.12
N VAL A 197 19.45 -15.09 2.16
CA VAL A 197 18.77 -14.79 0.91
C VAL A 197 19.39 -15.72 -0.15
N PRO A 198 18.73 -16.81 -0.56
CA PRO A 198 19.22 -17.63 -1.68
C PRO A 198 19.49 -16.76 -2.91
N ASP A 199 20.56 -16.97 -3.67
CA ASP A 199 20.90 -16.12 -4.84
C ASP A 199 19.81 -16.10 -5.92
N ASP A 200 19.05 -17.20 -6.05
CA ASP A 200 17.86 -17.27 -6.90
C ASP A 200 16.69 -16.48 -6.29
N LEU A 201 16.62 -16.39 -4.97
CA LEU A 201 15.70 -15.52 -4.25
C LEU A 201 16.18 -14.06 -4.33
N ALA A 202 17.48 -13.71 -4.29
CA ALA A 202 17.98 -12.33 -4.45
C ALA A 202 17.60 -11.72 -5.80
N ARG A 203 17.74 -12.50 -6.88
CA ARG A 203 17.30 -12.12 -8.23
C ARG A 203 15.79 -12.11 -8.37
N ASN A 204 15.10 -13.04 -7.72
CA ASN A 204 13.65 -13.02 -7.65
C ASN A 204 13.12 -11.98 -6.66
N LEU A 205 13.86 -11.47 -5.68
CA LEU A 205 13.44 -10.47 -4.68
C LEU A 205 13.38 -9.08 -5.31
N GLU A 206 14.12 -8.82 -6.38
CA GLU A 206 13.83 -7.68 -7.26
C GLU A 206 12.43 -7.76 -7.91
N LEU A 207 11.82 -8.96 -7.94
CA LEU A 207 10.48 -9.26 -8.48
C LEU A 207 9.43 -9.78 -7.45
N ASN A 208 9.84 -10.29 -6.27
CA ASN A 208 9.06 -11.12 -5.32
C ASN A 208 9.36 -10.77 -3.83
N ALA A 209 9.87 -9.57 -3.53
CA ALA A 209 10.27 -9.18 -2.17
C ALA A 209 9.20 -9.28 -1.06
N TRP A 210 7.94 -9.53 -1.38
CA TRP A 210 6.81 -9.43 -0.44
C TRP A 210 5.84 -10.63 -0.57
N THR A 211 6.31 -11.64 -1.29
CA THR A 211 5.55 -12.37 -2.28
C THR A 211 4.53 -13.42 -1.83
N ASN A 212 4.92 -14.23 -0.84
CA ASN A 212 4.43 -15.61 -0.85
C ASN A 212 3.00 -15.74 -0.32
N ASP A 213 2.60 -14.98 0.71
CA ASP A 213 1.19 -14.93 1.12
C ASP A 213 0.32 -14.08 0.22
N LEU A 214 0.87 -13.00 -0.35
CA LEU A 214 0.18 -12.19 -1.36
C LEU A 214 -0.09 -13.01 -2.65
N TYR A 215 0.75 -14.00 -2.94
CA TYR A 215 0.59 -14.96 -4.05
C TYR A 215 -0.12 -16.27 -3.64
N THR A 216 -0.16 -16.70 -2.37
CA THR A 216 -0.70 -18.03 -2.01
C THR A 216 -1.66 -18.02 -0.81
N TYR A 217 -2.27 -16.87 -0.52
CA TYR A 217 -3.16 -16.68 0.65
C TYR A 217 -4.17 -17.80 0.84
N CYS A 218 -4.82 -18.24 -0.25
CA CYS A 218 -5.81 -19.31 -0.21
C CYS A 218 -5.22 -20.65 0.27
N ASP A 219 -3.97 -20.96 -0.07
CA ASP A 219 -3.31 -22.21 0.32
C ASP A 219 -2.71 -22.10 1.73
N SER A 220 -2.11 -20.95 2.07
CA SER A 220 -1.53 -20.72 3.40
C SER A 220 -2.57 -20.59 4.50
N MET A 221 -3.75 -20.02 4.20
CA MET A 221 -4.83 -19.87 5.17
C MET A 221 -5.25 -21.21 5.79
N TYR A 222 -5.36 -22.29 5.00
CA TYR A 222 -5.77 -23.59 5.56
C TYR A 222 -4.62 -24.35 6.21
N ALA A 223 -3.41 -24.23 5.68
CA ALA A 223 -2.24 -24.96 6.19
C ALA A 223 -1.73 -24.39 7.53
N GLU A 224 -1.92 -23.10 7.78
CA GLU A 224 -1.26 -22.38 8.88
C GLU A 224 -2.24 -21.72 9.86
N ASN A 225 -3.51 -22.15 9.84
CA ASN A 225 -4.52 -21.70 10.80
C ASN A 225 -4.12 -22.07 12.24
N GLY A 226 -4.05 -21.07 13.12
CA GLY A 226 -3.70 -21.22 14.54
C GLY A 226 -2.24 -20.93 14.89
N ILE A 227 -1.38 -20.66 13.90
CA ILE A 227 -0.03 -20.14 14.13
C ILE A 227 -0.12 -18.63 14.38
N ASP A 228 0.47 -18.17 15.48
CA ASP A 228 0.65 -16.74 15.73
C ASP A 228 1.78 -16.22 14.82
N TRP A 229 1.49 -15.16 14.07
CA TRP A 229 2.42 -14.53 13.14
C TRP A 229 2.83 -13.15 13.64
N PRO A 230 3.60 -13.06 14.73
CA PRO A 230 3.96 -11.78 15.31
C PRO A 230 4.85 -11.02 14.32
N ALA A 231 4.36 -9.87 13.87
CA ALA A 231 5.18 -8.91 13.15
C ALA A 231 6.34 -8.44 14.05
N PRO A 232 7.50 -8.08 13.47
CA PRO A 232 8.60 -7.54 14.25
C PRO A 232 8.17 -6.27 15.01
N SER A 233 8.66 -6.12 16.24
CA SER A 233 8.43 -4.89 17.02
C SER A 233 8.98 -3.67 16.29
N LEU A 234 8.40 -2.48 16.52
CA LEU A 234 8.87 -1.22 15.93
C LEU A 234 10.38 -0.99 16.11
N ARG A 235 10.90 -1.30 17.30
CA ARG A 235 12.34 -1.20 17.58
C ARG A 235 13.15 -2.10 16.64
N LYS A 236 12.73 -3.37 16.49
CA LYS A 236 13.39 -4.33 15.61
C LYS A 236 13.32 -3.89 14.15
N SER A 237 12.18 -3.37 13.71
CA SER A 237 12.04 -2.81 12.36
C SER A 237 12.98 -1.63 12.11
N SER A 238 13.20 -0.77 13.12
CA SER A 238 14.18 0.32 13.05
C SER A 238 15.61 -0.20 12.94
N GLU A 239 16.00 -1.15 13.80
CA GLU A 239 17.33 -1.77 13.77
C GLU A 239 17.65 -2.39 12.41
N LEU A 240 16.68 -3.09 11.79
CA LEU A 240 16.85 -3.68 10.46
C LEU A 240 17.00 -2.64 9.37
N ARG A 241 16.24 -1.55 9.47
CA ARG A 241 16.34 -0.44 8.54
C ARG A 241 17.72 0.19 8.60
N GLU A 242 18.23 0.44 9.80
CA GLU A 242 19.59 0.94 10.02
C GLU A 242 20.65 -0.02 9.47
N GLN A 243 20.52 -1.31 9.79
CA GLN A 243 21.45 -2.34 9.30
C GLN A 243 21.45 -2.44 7.77
N TYR A 244 20.28 -2.36 7.13
CA TYR A 244 20.16 -2.35 5.67
C TYR A 244 20.79 -1.10 5.06
N VAL A 245 20.53 0.08 5.62
CA VAL A 245 21.16 1.34 5.20
C VAL A 245 22.69 1.25 5.30
N GLU A 246 23.20 0.73 6.41
CA GLU A 246 24.64 0.54 6.62
C GLU A 246 25.25 -0.44 5.61
N THR A 247 24.58 -1.58 5.38
CA THR A 247 25.03 -2.62 4.45
C THR A 247 25.04 -2.07 3.01
N HIS A 248 23.97 -1.39 2.59
CA HIS A 248 23.92 -0.78 1.27
C HIS A 248 24.90 0.38 1.11
N ARG A 249 25.14 1.19 2.14
CA ARG A 249 26.20 2.21 2.12
C ARG A 249 27.58 1.57 1.98
N ALA A 250 27.84 0.45 2.64
CA ALA A 250 29.09 -0.29 2.52
C ALA A 250 29.27 -0.89 1.11
N GLU A 251 28.23 -1.53 0.57
CA GLU A 251 28.20 -2.12 -0.78
C GLU A 251 28.28 -1.09 -1.90
N ASN A 252 27.75 0.12 -1.68
CA ASN A 252 27.82 1.26 -2.60
C ASN A 252 28.96 2.24 -2.29
N SER A 253 29.83 1.90 -1.34
CA SER A 253 30.98 2.75 -1.03
C SER A 253 31.89 2.91 -2.24
N ALA A 254 32.57 4.06 -2.33
CA ALA A 254 33.47 4.36 -3.44
C ALA A 254 34.53 3.26 -3.65
N ASN A 255 35.02 2.64 -2.58
CA ASN A 255 35.98 1.54 -2.64
C ASN A 255 35.39 0.25 -3.25
N VAL A 256 34.14 -0.10 -2.94
CA VAL A 256 33.47 -1.28 -3.53
C VAL A 256 33.11 -1.02 -4.99
N ARG A 257 32.64 0.20 -5.31
CA ARG A 257 32.38 0.62 -6.70
C ARG A 257 33.66 0.62 -7.55
N PHE A 258 34.76 1.13 -6.98
CA PHE A 258 36.09 1.11 -7.61
C PHE A 258 36.55 -0.33 -7.86
N ASN A 259 36.52 -1.20 -6.86
CA ASN A 259 36.90 -2.61 -7.02
C ASN A 259 36.04 -3.35 -8.04
N LYS A 260 34.72 -3.06 -8.14
CA LYS A 260 33.86 -3.65 -9.17
C LYS A 260 34.26 -3.22 -10.59
N LEU A 261 34.65 -1.96 -10.79
CA LEU A 261 35.11 -1.45 -12.10
C LEU A 261 36.40 -2.14 -12.57
N PHE A 262 37.34 -2.42 -11.67
CA PHE A 262 38.60 -3.08 -12.02
C PHE A 262 38.51 -4.61 -12.10
N ASN A 263 37.60 -5.23 -11.36
CA ASN A 263 37.38 -6.68 -11.45
C ASN A 263 36.53 -7.06 -12.68
N ALA A 264 35.64 -6.19 -13.17
CA ALA A 264 34.92 -6.41 -14.42
C ALA A 264 35.86 -6.38 -15.64
N ALA A 265 36.91 -5.55 -15.60
CA ALA A 265 37.92 -5.46 -16.66
C ALA A 265 38.84 -6.70 -16.75
N ALA A 266 38.89 -7.54 -15.70
CA ALA A 266 39.71 -8.75 -15.68
C ALA A 266 39.03 -9.96 -16.35
N GLY A 267 37.72 -9.91 -16.61
CA GLY A 267 36.95 -11.01 -17.19
C GLY A 267 36.95 -11.09 -18.72
N ASP A 268 37.31 -10.01 -19.42
CA ASP A 268 37.25 -9.92 -20.89
C ASP A 268 38.58 -10.23 -21.60
N ASN A 269 39.65 -10.55 -20.85
CA ASN A 269 40.98 -10.82 -21.40
C ASN A 269 41.34 -12.32 -21.45
N ASN A 270 40.36 -13.19 -21.76
CA ASN A 270 40.67 -14.56 -22.17
C ASN A 270 40.43 -14.71 -23.68
N PRO A 271 41.48 -14.67 -24.53
CA PRO A 271 41.33 -15.02 -25.92
C PRO A 271 40.95 -16.51 -26.01
N LYS A 272 39.79 -16.80 -26.61
CA LYS A 272 39.43 -18.17 -27.00
C LYS A 272 40.56 -18.75 -27.85
N PRO A 273 41.06 -19.97 -27.58
CA PRO A 273 41.91 -20.65 -28.54
C PRO A 273 41.04 -20.97 -29.76
N GLU A 274 41.45 -20.47 -30.92
CA GLU A 274 40.99 -20.94 -32.22
C GLU A 274 41.32 -22.43 -32.33
N ASN A 275 40.30 -23.28 -32.33
CA ASN A 275 40.49 -24.66 -32.78
C ASN A 275 40.47 -24.65 -34.31
N GLU A 276 41.66 -24.83 -34.86
CA GLU A 276 41.95 -25.12 -36.26
C GLU A 276 41.13 -26.30 -36.78
N ALA A 277 40.78 -26.20 -38.05
CA ALA A 277 40.19 -27.25 -38.86
C ALA A 277 41.13 -28.47 -38.99
N LEU A 278 40.57 -29.67 -38.84
CA LEU A 278 40.63 -30.80 -39.77
C LEU A 278 39.81 -31.99 -39.25
#